data_AF-A0A7X7J1V9-F1
#
_entry.id   AF-A0A7X7J1V9-F1
#
_cell.length_a   1.000
_cell.length_b   1.000
_cell.length_c   1.000
_cell.angle_alpha   90.00
_cell.angle_beta   90.00
_cell.angle_gamma   90.00
#
_symmetry.space_group_name_H-M   'P 1'
#
loop_
_entity.id
_entity.type
_entity.pdbx_description
1 polymer ?
#
loop_
_entity_poly.entity_id
_entity_poly.type
_entity_poly.pdbx_seq_one_letter_code
_entity_poly.pdbx_strand_id
1 'polypeptide(L)'
;MTIRTGLGIVILCQFGWIAGCAGGKPVTPGLRREVPVAVLRPAAPMVLPGAAILEKNQAGLVDCNNPAHWDGDTIYVFSSIGYADRSEGADLFSLKRPSIRTHYDNEADQSIGGRWIEATYKHESGVLYGWYHNEPPAICGPDRSLTAPRIGAAVSMDNGLNWKDLGIILTAPPDSLNCETANRYFAGGNGDFSVILDRRQRWFCFLISTYNRDVAEQGVAIARMAFADRDQPVGKVFKWHKGGWNEPGLGGHVTPIFPVASDWHQEKLDAFWGPSIHYNAHLGQYVILMNRAIDKEWTQEGVYVTFCPDLADPNGW
;
A
#
# COMPACT_ATOMS: atom_id res chain seq x y z
N MET A 1 49.99 22.87 -20.91
CA MET A 1 50.54 23.66 -22.03
C MET A 1 49.38 24.13 -22.90
N THR A 2 49.36 25.40 -23.31
CA THR A 2 48.41 26.03 -24.26
C THR A 2 46.94 26.16 -23.81
N ILE A 3 46.43 27.39 -23.88
CA ILE A 3 45.03 27.82 -23.66
C ILE A 3 44.49 28.40 -24.99
N ARG A 4 43.18 28.25 -25.27
CA ARG A 4 42.30 29.15 -26.07
C ARG A 4 40.85 28.62 -25.93
N THR A 5 39.85 29.32 -25.38
CA THR A 5 39.08 30.51 -25.87
C THR A 5 38.48 30.30 -27.28
N GLY A 6 37.20 30.55 -27.60
CA GLY A 6 35.97 30.98 -26.89
C GLY A 6 34.77 30.73 -27.85
N LEU A 7 33.52 31.22 -27.74
CA LEU A 7 32.78 32.24 -26.95
C LEU A 7 31.48 31.57 -26.39
N GLY A 8 30.48 32.20 -25.74
CA GLY A 8 30.26 33.60 -25.34
C GLY A 8 28.96 34.24 -25.89
N ILE A 9 27.83 34.11 -25.16
CA ILE A 9 26.63 34.97 -25.27
C ILE A 9 26.16 35.33 -23.85
N VAL A 10 25.68 36.56 -23.66
CA VAL A 10 25.06 37.06 -22.43
C VAL A 10 23.67 37.57 -22.78
N ILE A 11 22.66 37.24 -21.98
CA ILE A 11 21.38 37.96 -21.95
C ILE A 11 21.13 38.44 -20.52
N LEU A 12 21.25 39.75 -20.32
CA LEU A 12 20.81 40.44 -19.13
C LEU A 12 19.41 41.02 -19.40
N CYS A 13 18.46 40.79 -18.50
CA CYS A 13 17.25 41.59 -18.38
C CYS A 13 17.03 41.95 -16.90
N GLN A 14 17.40 43.16 -16.52
CA GLN A 14 16.92 43.80 -15.30
C GLN A 14 15.74 44.69 -15.66
N PHE A 15 14.59 44.52 -14.99
CA PHE A 15 13.59 45.53 -14.62
C PHE A 15 12.53 44.81 -13.77
N GLY A 16 12.01 45.35 -12.66
CA GLY A 16 12.36 46.57 -11.93
C GLY A 16 11.73 46.53 -10.52
N TRP A 17 12.18 47.37 -9.59
CA TRP A 17 11.64 47.40 -8.23
C TRP A 17 10.33 48.19 -8.18
N ILE A 18 9.29 47.61 -7.56
CA ILE A 18 8.16 48.36 -6.97
C ILE A 18 8.03 47.92 -5.51
N ALA A 19 7.98 48.88 -4.59
CA ALA A 19 7.93 48.60 -3.16
C ALA A 19 6.51 48.24 -2.70
N GLY A 20 6.37 47.07 -2.07
CA GLY A 20 5.16 46.65 -1.36
C GLY A 20 5.48 46.34 0.10
N CYS A 21 5.26 47.30 1.00
CA CYS A 21 5.55 47.13 2.43
C CYS A 21 4.47 46.27 3.13
N ALA A 22 4.70 44.96 3.19
CA ALA A 22 3.96 44.04 4.06
C ALA A 22 4.91 43.45 5.12
N GLY A 23 4.54 43.55 6.40
CA GLY A 23 5.36 43.16 7.54
C GLY A 23 5.47 41.64 7.75
N GLY A 24 6.10 40.93 6.83
CA GLY A 24 6.46 39.53 7.03
C GLY A 24 7.50 39.39 8.14
N LYS A 25 7.22 38.58 9.17
CA LYS A 25 8.27 38.13 10.11
C LYS A 25 9.34 37.39 9.30
N PRO A 26 10.64 37.52 9.64
CA PRO A 26 11.66 36.73 8.99
C PRO A 26 11.38 35.25 9.22
N VAL A 27 11.10 34.52 8.13
CA VAL A 27 11.02 33.05 8.17
C VAL A 27 12.43 32.57 8.48
N THR A 28 12.63 32.07 9.70
CA THR A 28 13.87 31.39 10.08
C THR A 28 14.18 30.34 9.01
N PRO A 29 15.41 30.28 8.47
CA PRO A 29 15.81 29.20 7.59
C PRO A 29 15.76 27.89 8.38
N GLY A 30 14.61 27.20 8.32
CA GLY A 30 14.48 25.85 8.84
C GLY A 30 15.53 24.99 8.14
N LEU A 31 16.21 24.13 8.89
CA LEU A 31 17.15 23.19 8.29
C LEU A 31 16.39 22.44 7.20
N ARG A 32 16.83 22.60 5.94
CA ARG A 32 16.46 21.69 4.87
C ARG A 32 17.04 20.34 5.26
N ARG A 33 16.22 19.51 5.90
CA ARG A 33 16.52 18.13 6.21
C ARG A 33 16.84 17.47 4.87
N GLU A 34 18.09 17.01 4.71
CA GLU A 34 18.53 16.45 3.45
C GLU A 34 17.63 15.26 3.10
N VAL A 35 17.04 15.29 1.90
CA VAL A 35 16.15 14.22 1.43
C VAL A 35 17.02 12.97 1.21
N PRO A 36 16.68 11.82 1.82
CA PRO A 36 17.47 10.61 1.64
C PRO A 36 17.59 10.22 0.16
N VAL A 37 18.79 9.79 -0.26
CA VAL A 37 19.05 9.35 -1.64
C VAL A 37 19.21 7.83 -1.64
N ALA A 38 18.37 7.15 -2.42
CA ALA A 38 18.53 5.73 -2.69
C ALA A 38 19.49 5.51 -3.87
N VAL A 39 20.30 4.45 -3.80
CA VAL A 39 21.18 4.01 -4.90
C VAL A 39 20.94 2.53 -5.15
N LEU A 40 20.36 2.20 -6.30
CA LEU A 40 20.16 0.81 -6.71
C LEU A 40 21.52 0.10 -6.90
N ARG A 41 21.57 -1.17 -6.53
CA ARG A 41 22.74 -2.04 -6.69
C ARG A 41 22.29 -3.38 -7.28
N PRO A 42 23.08 -4.02 -8.15
CA PRO A 42 22.79 -5.38 -8.59
C PRO A 42 22.71 -6.34 -7.41
N ALA A 43 21.70 -7.21 -7.42
CA ALA A 43 21.49 -8.28 -6.45
C ALA A 43 21.07 -9.55 -7.18
N ALA A 44 21.30 -10.72 -6.57
CA ALA A 44 20.74 -11.96 -7.08
C ALA A 44 19.21 -12.00 -6.84
N PRO A 45 18.41 -12.56 -7.76
CA PRO A 45 16.97 -12.69 -7.57
C PRO A 45 16.66 -13.61 -6.38
N MET A 46 15.88 -13.12 -5.42
CA MET A 46 15.31 -13.93 -4.35
C MET A 46 13.94 -14.45 -4.80
N VAL A 47 13.71 -15.76 -4.62
CA VAL A 47 12.42 -16.39 -4.92
C VAL A 47 11.83 -16.90 -3.61
N LEU A 48 10.65 -16.41 -3.22
CA LEU A 48 9.93 -16.89 -2.06
C LEU A 48 9.41 -18.33 -2.27
N PRO A 49 8.99 -19.03 -1.21
CA PRO A 49 8.21 -20.27 -1.32
C PRO A 49 6.93 -20.11 -2.15
N GLY A 50 6.30 -18.93 -2.09
CA GLY A 50 5.06 -18.60 -2.76
C GLY A 50 3.87 -19.41 -2.24
N ALA A 51 2.71 -19.19 -2.83
CA ALA A 51 1.53 -20.01 -2.65
C ALA A 51 1.42 -21.10 -3.74
N ALA A 52 0.55 -22.09 -3.51
CA ALA A 52 0.38 -23.25 -4.37
C ALA A 52 -1.09 -23.56 -4.72
N ILE A 53 -1.35 -23.71 -6.02
CA ILE A 53 -2.58 -24.29 -6.59
C ILE A 53 -2.33 -25.78 -6.81
N LEU A 54 -2.65 -26.60 -5.81
CA LEU A 54 -2.37 -28.04 -5.82
C LEU A 54 -3.09 -28.76 -6.97
N GLU A 55 -4.32 -28.32 -7.30
CA GLU A 55 -5.18 -28.87 -8.35
C GLU A 55 -4.61 -28.64 -9.76
N LYS A 56 -3.77 -27.61 -9.91
CA LYS A 56 -3.08 -27.26 -11.18
C LYS A 56 -1.60 -27.66 -11.18
N ASN A 57 -1.10 -28.25 -10.09
CA ASN A 57 0.33 -28.51 -9.86
C ASN A 57 1.21 -27.25 -10.07
N GLN A 58 0.74 -26.09 -9.56
CA GLN A 58 1.48 -24.82 -9.61
C GLN A 58 1.87 -24.40 -8.19
N ALA A 59 3.11 -23.95 -8.01
CA ALA A 59 3.66 -23.47 -6.73
C ALA A 59 4.70 -22.38 -6.97
N GLY A 60 5.05 -21.62 -5.93
CA GLY A 60 5.93 -20.44 -6.08
C GLY A 60 5.20 -19.22 -6.64
N LEU A 61 3.86 -19.22 -6.63
CA LEU A 61 3.04 -18.11 -7.11
C LEU A 61 2.99 -17.01 -6.04
N VAL A 62 3.04 -15.75 -6.48
CA VAL A 62 3.06 -14.59 -5.59
C VAL A 62 2.23 -13.49 -6.23
N ASP A 63 1.32 -12.91 -5.46
CA ASP A 63 0.44 -11.81 -5.81
C ASP A 63 0.25 -10.88 -4.60
N CYS A 64 0.07 -9.59 -4.85
CA CYS A 64 0.02 -8.48 -3.87
C CYS A 64 1.23 -8.43 -2.89
N ASN A 65 1.13 -7.67 -1.77
CA ASN A 65 2.18 -7.61 -0.75
C ASN A 65 2.41 -8.97 -0.05
N ASN A 66 3.66 -9.20 0.36
CA ASN A 66 4.10 -10.40 1.07
C ASN A 66 4.58 -10.02 2.48
N PRO A 67 3.67 -9.91 3.47
CA PRO A 67 4.02 -9.48 4.81
C PRO A 67 4.84 -10.55 5.54
N ALA A 68 5.69 -10.07 6.44
CA ALA A 68 6.55 -10.91 7.26
C ALA A 68 6.61 -10.42 8.70
N HIS A 69 6.70 -11.35 9.65
CA HIS A 69 6.89 -11.06 11.07
C HIS A 69 7.82 -12.08 11.71
N TRP A 70 8.46 -11.68 12.82
CA TRP A 70 9.29 -12.57 13.62
C TRP A 70 8.52 -13.09 14.83
N ASP A 71 8.80 -14.34 15.24
CA ASP A 71 8.46 -14.86 16.57
C ASP A 71 9.66 -15.68 17.08
N GLY A 72 10.35 -15.15 18.09
CA GLY A 72 11.70 -15.63 18.45
C GLY A 72 12.65 -15.59 17.24
N ASP A 73 13.45 -16.64 17.07
CA ASP A 73 14.42 -16.80 15.99
C ASP A 73 13.80 -17.26 14.64
N THR A 74 12.46 -17.28 14.53
CA THR A 74 11.75 -17.70 13.30
C THR A 74 11.08 -16.50 12.63
N ILE A 75 11.39 -16.30 11.34
CA ILE A 75 10.62 -15.41 10.46
C ILE A 75 9.49 -16.19 9.80
N TYR A 76 8.30 -15.61 9.80
CA TYR A 76 7.13 -16.05 9.07
C TYR A 76 6.89 -15.11 7.90
N VAL A 77 6.47 -15.64 6.75
CA VAL A 77 6.18 -14.89 5.53
C VAL A 77 4.89 -15.43 4.91
N PHE A 78 4.01 -14.55 4.48
CA PHE A 78 2.80 -14.90 3.71
C PHE A 78 3.00 -14.58 2.23
N SER A 79 2.52 -15.47 1.37
CA SER A 79 2.35 -15.25 -0.06
C SER A 79 0.93 -15.62 -0.43
N SER A 80 0.30 -14.85 -1.33
CA SER A 80 -1.13 -15.00 -1.63
C SER A 80 -1.42 -15.12 -3.13
N ILE A 81 -2.58 -15.68 -3.48
CA ILE A 81 -3.19 -15.76 -4.83
C ILE A 81 -4.72 -16.02 -4.72
N GLY A 82 -5.45 -15.15 -4.02
CA GLY A 82 -6.88 -15.34 -3.69
C GLY A 82 -7.13 -16.20 -2.45
N TYR A 83 -6.06 -16.80 -1.91
CA TYR A 83 -5.91 -17.34 -0.56
C TYR A 83 -4.45 -17.10 -0.14
N ALA A 84 -4.15 -17.16 1.16
CA ALA A 84 -2.78 -17.02 1.66
C ALA A 84 -2.18 -18.37 2.06
N ASP A 85 -0.93 -18.60 1.66
CA ASP A 85 -0.07 -19.68 2.18
C ASP A 85 1.07 -19.05 3.02
N ARG A 86 1.46 -19.71 4.11
CA ARG A 86 2.52 -19.27 5.03
C ARG A 86 3.76 -20.13 4.88
N SER A 87 4.93 -19.50 4.84
CA SER A 87 6.23 -20.15 5.07
C SER A 87 6.91 -19.62 6.33
N GLU A 88 7.88 -20.38 6.81
CA GLU A 88 8.66 -20.08 8.01
C GLU A 88 10.12 -20.50 7.81
N GLY A 89 11.07 -19.80 8.45
CA GLY A 89 12.51 -20.07 8.33
C GLY A 89 13.34 -19.29 9.35
N ALA A 90 14.67 -19.40 9.28
CA ALA A 90 15.58 -18.59 10.09
C ALA A 90 15.84 -17.20 9.47
N ASP A 91 15.60 -17.07 8.16
CA ASP A 91 15.72 -15.84 7.37
C ASP A 91 14.94 -15.99 6.05
N LEU A 92 14.87 -14.93 5.23
CA LEU A 92 14.11 -14.90 3.97
C LEU A 92 14.67 -15.84 2.87
N PHE A 93 15.93 -16.26 2.96
CA PHE A 93 16.59 -17.16 2.02
C PHE A 93 16.53 -18.63 2.48
N SER A 94 16.30 -18.89 3.78
CA SER A 94 16.18 -20.23 4.38
C SER A 94 14.74 -20.70 4.66
N LEU A 95 13.74 -20.03 4.09
CA LEU A 95 12.32 -20.39 4.25
C LEU A 95 12.01 -21.82 3.79
N LYS A 96 11.25 -22.56 4.63
CA LYS A 96 10.79 -23.92 4.34
C LYS A 96 9.88 -23.95 3.09
N ARG A 97 9.98 -25.08 2.36
CA ARG A 97 9.19 -25.40 1.17
C ARG A 97 8.59 -26.81 1.30
N PRO A 98 7.34 -27.05 0.84
CA PRO A 98 6.37 -26.05 0.40
C PRO A 98 5.97 -25.11 1.56
N SER A 99 5.28 -24.03 1.21
CA SER A 99 4.47 -23.26 2.13
C SER A 99 3.24 -24.07 2.58
N ILE A 100 2.53 -23.59 3.60
CA ILE A 100 1.38 -24.25 4.21
C ILE A 100 0.15 -23.35 4.06
N ARG A 101 -0.94 -23.89 3.50
CA ARG A 101 -2.23 -23.18 3.38
C ARG A 101 -2.67 -22.64 4.75
N THR A 102 -3.08 -21.38 4.76
CA THR A 102 -3.74 -20.76 5.91
C THR A 102 -5.26 -20.89 5.78
N HIS A 103 -5.98 -20.88 6.90
CA HIS A 103 -7.43 -21.07 6.95
C HIS A 103 -8.09 -19.98 7.79
N TYR A 104 -9.27 -19.51 7.36
CA TYR A 104 -10.13 -18.67 8.19
C TYR A 104 -11.24 -19.50 8.86
N ASP A 105 -11.75 -19.01 9.99
CA ASP A 105 -12.90 -19.62 10.69
C ASP A 105 -14.22 -19.58 9.88
N ASN A 106 -14.28 -18.76 8.83
CA ASN A 106 -15.40 -18.63 7.89
C ASN A 106 -15.08 -19.09 6.45
N GLU A 107 -14.01 -19.88 6.22
CA GLU A 107 -13.52 -20.28 4.88
C GLU A 107 -14.57 -20.99 3.98
N ALA A 108 -15.65 -21.52 4.56
CA ALA A 108 -16.75 -22.12 3.81
C ALA A 108 -17.69 -21.10 3.12
N ASP A 109 -17.64 -19.82 3.49
CA ASP A 109 -18.48 -18.77 2.89
C ASP A 109 -17.88 -18.23 1.59
N GLN A 110 -18.25 -18.86 0.48
CA GLN A 110 -17.84 -18.48 -0.87
C GLN A 110 -18.35 -17.08 -1.30
N SER A 111 -19.28 -16.45 -0.57
CA SER A 111 -19.74 -15.09 -0.87
C SER A 111 -18.75 -14.00 -0.44
N ILE A 112 -17.78 -14.34 0.42
CA ILE A 112 -16.70 -13.44 0.82
C ILE A 112 -15.80 -13.11 -0.39
N GLY A 113 -15.49 -14.11 -1.22
CA GLY A 113 -14.53 -14.00 -2.32
C GLY A 113 -13.08 -14.25 -1.88
N GLY A 114 -12.12 -13.94 -2.75
CA GLY A 114 -10.69 -14.21 -2.50
C GLY A 114 -10.12 -13.37 -1.36
N ARG A 115 -9.06 -13.87 -0.69
CA ARG A 115 -8.36 -13.16 0.39
C ARG A 115 -6.83 -13.29 0.30
N TRP A 116 -6.13 -12.16 0.28
CA TRP A 116 -4.66 -12.07 0.29
C TRP A 116 -4.23 -11.41 1.60
N ILE A 117 -3.40 -12.06 2.41
CA ILE A 117 -2.81 -11.44 3.61
C ILE A 117 -1.67 -10.53 3.15
N GLU A 118 -1.86 -9.22 3.26
CA GLU A 118 -0.92 -8.19 2.76
C GLU A 118 -0.17 -7.43 3.87
N ALA A 119 -0.71 -7.40 5.09
CA ALA A 119 -0.06 -6.78 6.24
C ALA A 119 -0.26 -7.59 7.53
N THR A 120 0.75 -7.60 8.39
CA THR A 120 0.71 -8.29 9.70
C THR A 120 1.40 -7.50 10.78
N TYR A 121 0.89 -7.59 12.02
CA TYR A 121 1.50 -7.01 13.22
C TYR A 121 1.48 -8.05 14.35
N LYS A 122 2.67 -8.51 14.75
CA LYS A 122 2.88 -9.37 15.92
C LYS A 122 2.91 -8.50 17.18
N HIS A 123 1.98 -8.75 18.10
CA HIS A 123 1.90 -8.08 19.40
C HIS A 123 2.73 -8.83 20.46
N GLU A 124 3.21 -8.10 21.48
CA GLU A 124 4.05 -8.64 22.56
C GLU A 124 3.35 -9.75 23.37
N SER A 125 2.02 -9.81 23.37
CA SER A 125 1.24 -10.89 23.97
C SER A 125 1.13 -12.16 23.10
N GLY A 126 1.97 -12.31 22.07
CA GLY A 126 1.97 -13.44 21.14
C GLY A 126 0.89 -13.41 20.04
N VAL A 127 -0.13 -12.56 20.19
CA VAL A 127 -1.23 -12.38 19.22
C VAL A 127 -0.70 -11.82 17.90
N LEU A 128 -1.08 -12.43 16.78
CA LEU A 128 -0.83 -11.91 15.45
C LEU A 128 -2.09 -11.23 14.90
N TYR A 129 -2.01 -9.93 14.65
CA TYR A 129 -3.03 -9.22 13.88
C TYR A 129 -2.65 -9.27 12.39
N GLY A 130 -3.62 -9.51 11.53
CA GLY A 130 -3.47 -9.53 10.09
C GLY A 130 -4.49 -8.64 9.42
N TRP A 131 -4.17 -8.17 8.23
CA TRP A 131 -5.11 -7.47 7.36
C TRP A 131 -5.06 -8.10 5.97
N TYR A 132 -6.23 -8.26 5.37
CA TYR A 132 -6.37 -8.93 4.09
C TYR A 132 -7.03 -8.04 3.04
N HIS A 133 -6.50 -8.10 1.81
CA HIS A 133 -7.18 -7.68 0.60
C HIS A 133 -8.29 -8.69 0.35
N ASN A 134 -9.46 -8.23 -0.03
CA ASN A 134 -10.58 -9.10 -0.38
C ASN A 134 -11.24 -8.67 -1.69
N GLU A 135 -11.28 -9.60 -2.64
CA GLU A 135 -11.97 -9.45 -3.92
C GLU A 135 -13.34 -10.14 -3.85
N PRO A 136 -14.45 -9.41 -3.59
CA PRO A 136 -15.80 -9.97 -3.72
C PRO A 136 -16.13 -10.35 -5.18
N PRO A 137 -16.92 -11.42 -5.41
CA PRO A 137 -17.30 -11.85 -6.75
C PRO A 137 -18.40 -10.98 -7.38
N ALA A 138 -18.47 -11.01 -8.72
CA ALA A 138 -19.61 -10.58 -9.55
C ALA A 138 -20.11 -9.13 -9.38
N ILE A 139 -19.21 -8.18 -9.08
CA ILE A 139 -19.57 -6.78 -8.78
C ILE A 139 -20.24 -6.05 -9.97
N CYS A 140 -19.93 -6.43 -11.20
CA CYS A 140 -20.51 -5.86 -12.43
C CYS A 140 -21.43 -6.83 -13.19
N GLY A 141 -22.11 -7.72 -12.46
CA GLY A 141 -22.98 -8.75 -13.05
C GLY A 141 -22.22 -9.99 -13.55
N PRO A 142 -22.92 -10.97 -14.14
CA PRO A 142 -22.36 -12.27 -14.48
C PRO A 142 -21.37 -12.23 -15.66
N ASP A 143 -21.55 -11.30 -16.59
CA ASP A 143 -20.81 -11.25 -17.86
C ASP A 143 -19.43 -10.57 -17.74
N ARG A 144 -19.12 -9.93 -16.60
CA ARG A 144 -17.82 -9.32 -16.32
C ARG A 144 -17.24 -9.86 -15.02
N SER A 145 -16.14 -10.60 -15.12
CA SER A 145 -15.32 -11.05 -13.97
C SER A 145 -14.51 -9.90 -13.34
N LEU A 146 -15.18 -8.80 -12.99
CA LEU A 146 -14.62 -7.68 -12.27
C LEU A 146 -15.00 -7.73 -10.79
N THR A 147 -14.04 -7.40 -9.93
CA THR A 147 -14.27 -7.16 -8.51
C THR A 147 -14.32 -5.64 -8.19
N ALA A 148 -14.43 -5.32 -6.91
CA ALA A 148 -14.10 -4.01 -6.36
C ALA A 148 -13.49 -4.25 -4.97
N PRO A 149 -12.15 -4.20 -4.85
CA PRO A 149 -11.46 -4.61 -3.63
C PRO A 149 -11.93 -3.92 -2.34
N ARG A 150 -11.85 -4.70 -1.27
CA ARG A 150 -12.16 -4.34 0.11
C ARG A 150 -10.95 -4.72 0.97
N ILE A 151 -10.75 -4.06 2.11
CA ILE A 151 -9.74 -4.51 3.09
C ILE A 151 -10.45 -4.90 4.38
N GLY A 152 -10.12 -6.08 4.90
CA GLY A 152 -10.58 -6.59 6.18
C GLY A 152 -9.45 -6.81 7.19
N ALA A 153 -9.84 -7.19 8.41
CA ALA A 153 -8.92 -7.51 9.49
C ALA A 153 -9.14 -8.94 9.98
N ALA A 154 -8.08 -9.56 10.50
CA ALA A 154 -8.10 -10.89 11.08
C ALA A 154 -7.15 -10.97 12.29
N VAL A 155 -7.32 -12.00 13.12
CA VAL A 155 -6.44 -12.28 14.26
C VAL A 155 -6.09 -13.76 14.35
N SER A 156 -4.87 -14.09 14.75
CA SER A 156 -4.37 -15.44 14.88
C SER A 156 -3.56 -15.64 16.16
N MET A 157 -3.61 -16.87 16.69
CA MET A 157 -2.87 -17.31 17.88
C MET A 157 -1.72 -18.27 17.56
N ASP A 158 -1.55 -18.68 16.29
CA ASP A 158 -0.59 -19.72 15.85
C ASP A 158 0.39 -19.25 14.76
N ASN A 159 0.65 -17.93 14.76
CA ASN A 159 1.39 -17.21 13.71
C ASN A 159 0.72 -17.27 12.33
N GLY A 160 -0.61 -17.38 12.26
CA GLY A 160 -1.37 -17.24 11.02
C GLY A 160 -1.51 -18.52 10.18
N LEU A 161 -1.48 -19.71 10.79
CA LEU A 161 -2.04 -20.89 10.13
C LEU A 161 -3.57 -20.83 10.18
N ASN A 162 -4.13 -20.49 11.34
CA ASN A 162 -5.57 -20.30 11.52
C ASN A 162 -5.86 -18.84 11.88
N TRP A 163 -6.80 -18.25 11.15
CA TRP A 163 -7.25 -16.88 11.29
C TRP A 163 -8.70 -16.85 11.76
N LYS A 164 -8.99 -16.02 12.75
CA LYS A 164 -10.34 -15.54 13.02
C LYS A 164 -10.57 -14.27 12.22
N ASP A 165 -11.62 -14.23 11.42
CA ASP A 165 -12.04 -13.02 10.71
C ASP A 165 -12.60 -11.99 11.70
N LEU A 166 -12.20 -10.72 11.55
CA LEU A 166 -12.74 -9.58 12.31
C LEU A 166 -13.64 -8.69 11.43
N GLY A 167 -13.78 -9.01 10.14
CA GLY A 167 -14.65 -8.34 9.18
C GLY A 167 -13.96 -7.28 8.33
N ILE A 168 -14.72 -6.77 7.36
CA ILE A 168 -14.29 -5.69 6.46
C ILE A 168 -14.20 -4.36 7.23
N ILE A 169 -13.12 -3.62 7.01
CA ILE A 169 -12.79 -2.36 7.70
C ILE A 169 -12.66 -1.16 6.75
N LEU A 170 -12.38 -1.39 5.46
CA LEU A 170 -12.27 -0.39 4.42
C LEU A 170 -13.00 -0.83 3.14
N THR A 171 -13.84 0.05 2.58
CA THR A 171 -14.45 -0.09 1.24
C THR A 171 -14.47 1.28 0.55
N ALA A 172 -14.55 1.33 -0.77
CA ALA A 172 -14.81 2.58 -1.49
C ALA A 172 -16.30 3.03 -1.31
N PRO A 173 -16.66 4.26 -1.69
CA PRO A 173 -18.05 4.73 -1.72
C PRO A 173 -18.98 3.82 -2.56
N PRO A 174 -20.28 3.70 -2.24
CA PRO A 174 -21.19 2.79 -2.96
C PRO A 174 -21.36 3.09 -4.46
N ASP A 175 -21.16 4.35 -4.85
CA ASP A 175 -21.25 4.86 -6.22
C ASP A 175 -19.92 4.83 -6.98
N SER A 176 -18.82 4.43 -6.33
CA SER A 176 -17.44 4.44 -6.87
C SER A 176 -17.17 3.50 -8.06
N LEU A 177 -18.17 2.72 -8.51
CA LEU A 177 -18.01 1.70 -9.54
C LEU A 177 -18.11 2.26 -10.98
N ASN A 178 -17.16 1.86 -11.82
CA ASN A 178 -17.18 2.00 -13.27
C ASN A 178 -17.23 0.62 -13.95
N CYS A 179 -18.42 0.06 -14.13
CA CYS A 179 -18.61 -1.22 -14.82
C CYS A 179 -18.40 -1.17 -16.35
N GLU A 180 -18.14 0.01 -16.93
CA GLU A 180 -17.78 0.19 -18.35
C GLU A 180 -16.25 0.24 -18.56
N THR A 181 -15.47 0.21 -17.48
CA THR A 181 -13.99 0.24 -17.45
C THR A 181 -13.29 -0.63 -18.50
N ALA A 182 -12.16 -0.14 -19.03
CA ALA A 182 -11.23 -0.91 -19.85
C ALA A 182 -10.27 -1.78 -19.02
N ASN A 183 -10.24 -1.60 -17.70
CA ASN A 183 -9.53 -2.46 -16.76
C ASN A 183 -10.10 -3.89 -16.78
N ARG A 184 -9.26 -4.90 -16.51
CA ARG A 184 -9.65 -6.32 -16.52
C ARG A 184 -9.90 -6.93 -15.15
N TYR A 185 -9.49 -6.27 -14.06
CA TYR A 185 -9.46 -6.84 -12.72
C TYR A 185 -10.57 -6.26 -11.85
N PHE A 186 -10.69 -4.92 -11.80
CA PHE A 186 -11.66 -4.24 -10.97
C PHE A 186 -12.48 -3.16 -11.70
N ALA A 187 -13.63 -2.86 -11.12
CA ALA A 187 -14.50 -1.74 -11.46
C ALA A 187 -14.44 -0.58 -10.45
N GLY A 188 -13.80 -0.75 -9.31
CA GLY A 188 -13.75 0.22 -8.21
C GLY A 188 -12.98 -0.33 -7.01
N GLY A 189 -13.16 0.26 -5.82
CA GLY A 189 -12.68 -0.31 -4.56
C GLY A 189 -11.35 0.26 -4.02
N ASN A 190 -10.90 -0.32 -2.91
CA ASN A 190 -9.61 -0.06 -2.27
C ASN A 190 -8.87 -1.40 -2.15
N GLY A 191 -7.78 -1.58 -2.91
CA GLY A 191 -7.00 -2.82 -2.97
C GLY A 191 -5.64 -2.67 -2.30
N ASP A 192 -4.61 -3.14 -3.01
CA ASP A 192 -3.22 -3.34 -2.58
C ASP A 192 -2.71 -2.31 -1.56
N PHE A 193 -2.21 -2.79 -0.44
CA PHE A 193 -1.98 -1.94 0.73
C PHE A 193 -0.91 -2.47 1.68
N SER A 194 -0.44 -1.59 2.56
CA SER A 194 0.35 -1.99 3.73
C SER A 194 -0.10 -1.26 4.99
N VAL A 195 0.20 -1.86 6.14
CA VAL A 195 -0.19 -1.34 7.47
C VAL A 195 1.03 -1.28 8.37
N ILE A 196 1.22 -0.16 9.05
CA ILE A 196 2.30 0.02 10.03
C ILE A 196 1.80 0.78 11.27
N LEU A 197 2.27 0.37 12.44
CA LEU A 197 2.01 1.08 13.70
C LEU A 197 2.92 2.31 13.78
N ASP A 198 2.35 3.50 14.07
CA ASP A 198 3.14 4.73 14.20
C ASP A 198 4.19 4.59 15.31
N ARG A 199 5.33 5.28 15.17
CA ARG A 199 6.44 5.24 16.16
C ARG A 199 6.05 5.69 17.57
N ARG A 200 4.81 6.16 17.80
CA ARG A 200 4.25 6.52 19.11
C ARG A 200 3.22 5.49 19.63
N GLN A 201 2.99 4.38 18.93
CA GLN A 201 2.07 3.29 19.26
C GLN A 201 0.61 3.72 19.51
N ARG A 202 0.15 4.74 18.78
CA ARG A 202 -1.22 5.28 18.84
C ARG A 202 -2.08 4.87 17.66
N TRP A 203 -1.49 4.75 16.46
CA TRP A 203 -2.24 4.57 15.22
C TRP A 203 -1.63 3.47 14.35
N PHE A 204 -2.45 2.52 13.90
CA PHE A 204 -2.17 1.77 12.68
C PHE A 204 -2.47 2.69 11.50
N CYS A 205 -1.46 2.99 10.69
CA CYS A 205 -1.58 3.72 9.44
C CYS A 205 -1.64 2.72 8.28
N PHE A 206 -2.67 2.86 7.44
CA PHE A 206 -2.94 2.05 6.26
C PHE A 206 -2.63 2.90 5.03
N LEU A 207 -1.79 2.41 4.13
CA LEU A 207 -1.55 3.04 2.84
C LEU A 207 -2.16 2.15 1.78
N ILE A 208 -3.10 2.69 1.01
CA ILE A 208 -4.07 1.91 0.22
C ILE A 208 -4.07 2.35 -1.24
N SER A 209 -4.12 1.40 -2.16
CA SER A 209 -4.36 1.66 -3.59
C SER A 209 -5.85 1.84 -3.82
N THR A 210 -6.24 2.92 -4.50
CA THR A 210 -7.64 3.37 -4.64
C THR A 210 -8.02 3.53 -6.10
N TYR A 211 -9.18 2.96 -6.44
CA TYR A 211 -9.58 2.64 -7.82
C TYR A 211 -10.96 3.24 -8.18
N ASN A 212 -11.36 4.32 -7.51
CA ASN A 212 -12.68 4.96 -7.64
C ASN A 212 -12.93 5.50 -9.07
N ARG A 213 -14.17 5.42 -9.58
CA ARG A 213 -14.59 6.02 -10.85
C ARG A 213 -14.31 7.52 -10.99
N ASP A 214 -14.22 8.25 -9.88
CA ASP A 214 -13.72 9.62 -9.90
C ASP A 214 -12.19 9.60 -9.79
N VAL A 215 -11.53 10.08 -10.84
CA VAL A 215 -10.07 10.19 -10.93
C VAL A 215 -9.46 11.07 -9.81
N ALA A 216 -10.24 11.98 -9.21
CA ALA A 216 -9.81 12.77 -8.05
C ALA A 216 -9.64 11.92 -6.76
N GLU A 217 -10.20 10.70 -6.74
CA GLU A 217 -10.09 9.73 -5.65
C GLU A 217 -9.22 8.51 -6.01
N GLN A 218 -8.49 8.55 -7.13
CA GLN A 218 -7.61 7.47 -7.57
C GLN A 218 -6.14 7.69 -7.20
N GLY A 219 -5.45 6.60 -6.86
CA GLY A 219 -4.00 6.57 -6.61
C GLY A 219 -3.67 5.89 -5.29
N VAL A 220 -2.60 6.30 -4.62
CA VAL A 220 -2.30 5.86 -3.25
C VAL A 220 -2.85 6.87 -2.24
N ALA A 221 -3.74 6.42 -1.37
CA ALA A 221 -4.33 7.20 -0.27
C ALA A 221 -3.89 6.65 1.10
N ILE A 222 -4.26 7.35 2.17
CA ILE A 222 -3.91 6.97 3.54
C ILE A 222 -5.14 6.97 4.47
N ALA A 223 -5.20 5.97 5.36
CA ALA A 223 -6.21 5.84 6.41
C ALA A 223 -5.54 5.45 7.73
N ARG A 224 -6.25 5.56 8.86
CA ARG A 224 -5.72 5.18 10.18
C ARG A 224 -6.78 4.64 11.13
N MET A 225 -6.36 3.78 12.06
CA MET A 225 -7.17 3.22 13.16
C MET A 225 -6.38 3.33 14.46
N ALA A 226 -7.04 3.57 15.59
CA ALA A 226 -6.33 3.64 16.87
C ALA A 226 -5.78 2.25 17.27
N PHE A 227 -4.60 2.20 17.89
CA PHE A 227 -3.99 0.96 18.35
C PHE A 227 -4.89 0.18 19.34
N ALA A 228 -5.71 0.89 20.11
CA ALA A 228 -6.67 0.31 21.05
C ALA A 228 -7.88 -0.37 20.37
N ASP A 229 -8.20 -0.02 19.13
CA ASP A 229 -9.37 -0.52 18.40
C ASP A 229 -9.13 -1.84 17.66
N ARG A 230 -7.88 -2.32 17.60
CA ARG A 230 -7.45 -3.49 16.81
C ARG A 230 -8.22 -4.79 17.07
N ASP A 231 -8.78 -4.95 18.27
CA ASP A 231 -9.55 -6.13 18.67
C ASP A 231 -11.03 -6.07 18.22
N GLN A 232 -11.52 -4.88 17.82
CA GLN A 232 -12.87 -4.63 17.29
C GLN A 232 -12.82 -3.55 16.18
N PRO A 233 -12.16 -3.82 15.04
CA PRO A 233 -11.70 -2.78 14.10
C PRO A 233 -12.76 -2.24 13.13
N VAL A 234 -13.92 -2.92 13.02
CA VAL A 234 -15.01 -2.53 12.11
C VAL A 234 -15.55 -1.15 12.48
N GLY A 235 -15.55 -0.23 11.51
CA GLY A 235 -15.95 1.16 11.72
C GLY A 235 -14.97 2.01 12.54
N LYS A 236 -13.75 1.52 12.81
CA LYS A 236 -12.71 2.24 13.59
C LYS A 236 -11.60 2.85 12.73
N VAL A 237 -11.57 2.52 11.44
CA VAL A 237 -10.65 3.13 10.46
C VAL A 237 -11.25 4.44 9.95
N PHE A 238 -10.44 5.48 9.85
CA PHE A 238 -10.78 6.77 9.25
C PHE A 238 -9.80 7.12 8.13
N LYS A 239 -10.33 7.54 6.98
CA LYS A 239 -9.55 7.95 5.80
C LYS A 239 -9.14 9.42 5.89
N TRP A 240 -8.04 9.76 5.23
CA TRP A 240 -7.69 11.14 4.93
C TRP A 240 -8.49 11.64 3.73
N HIS A 241 -9.17 12.78 3.90
CA HIS A 241 -9.97 13.45 2.88
C HIS A 241 -10.05 14.94 3.18
N LYS A 242 -9.83 15.79 2.16
CA LYS A 242 -10.02 17.26 2.21
C LYS A 242 -9.41 17.94 3.46
N GLY A 243 -8.24 17.48 3.90
CA GLY A 243 -7.51 18.06 5.04
C GLY A 243 -7.85 17.49 6.42
N GLY A 244 -8.67 16.44 6.51
CA GLY A 244 -9.08 15.83 7.77
C GLY A 244 -9.10 14.30 7.76
N TRP A 245 -9.09 13.71 8.96
CA TRP A 245 -9.19 12.26 9.19
C TRP A 245 -10.64 11.89 9.60
N ASN A 246 -11.60 12.32 8.79
CA ASN A 246 -13.01 12.40 9.17
C ASN A 246 -13.92 11.44 8.38
N GLU A 247 -13.45 10.91 7.25
CA GLU A 247 -14.22 9.98 6.43
C GLU A 247 -14.18 8.56 7.03
N PRO A 248 -15.31 7.84 7.07
CA PRO A 248 -15.33 6.47 7.55
C PRO A 248 -14.56 5.53 6.60
N GLY A 249 -13.84 4.55 7.16
CA GLY A 249 -13.15 3.54 6.37
C GLY A 249 -14.11 2.76 5.45
N LEU A 250 -15.29 2.43 5.97
CA LEU A 250 -16.39 1.86 5.21
C LEU A 250 -17.16 2.97 4.49
N GLY A 251 -17.15 2.95 3.15
CA GLY A 251 -17.97 3.81 2.30
C GLY A 251 -17.59 5.30 2.23
N GLY A 252 -16.65 5.79 3.05
CA GLY A 252 -16.20 7.19 2.97
C GLY A 252 -15.27 7.47 1.80
N HIS A 253 -15.08 8.75 1.49
CA HIS A 253 -14.23 9.22 0.39
C HIS A 253 -12.74 9.28 0.77
N VAL A 254 -11.86 9.53 -0.20
CA VAL A 254 -10.41 9.75 0.00
C VAL A 254 -9.92 11.07 -0.58
N THR A 255 -8.75 11.50 -0.14
CA THR A 255 -7.85 12.35 -0.93
C THR A 255 -6.52 11.62 -1.05
N PRO A 256 -6.14 11.17 -2.27
CA PRO A 256 -4.86 10.51 -2.50
C PRO A 256 -3.67 11.37 -2.05
N ILE A 257 -2.67 10.74 -1.44
CA ILE A 257 -1.37 11.36 -1.14
C ILE A 257 -0.43 11.30 -2.35
N PHE A 258 -0.61 10.29 -3.20
CA PHE A 258 -0.05 10.20 -4.54
C PHE A 258 -1.19 9.95 -5.54
N PRO A 259 -1.80 10.99 -6.13
CA PRO A 259 -2.86 10.82 -7.12
C PRO A 259 -2.31 10.20 -8.41
N VAL A 260 -3.18 9.57 -9.19
CA VAL A 260 -2.82 9.09 -10.54
C VAL A 260 -2.47 10.23 -11.49
N ALA A 261 -1.62 9.96 -12.47
CA ALA A 261 -1.37 10.83 -13.61
C ALA A 261 -2.30 10.52 -14.80
N SER A 262 -2.81 9.29 -14.92
CA SER A 262 -3.92 8.92 -15.80
C SER A 262 -4.78 7.80 -15.20
N ASP A 263 -6.08 7.85 -15.52
CA ASP A 263 -7.20 7.12 -14.93
C ASP A 263 -7.10 5.57 -15.10
N TRP A 264 -7.24 4.85 -13.98
CA TRP A 264 -7.23 3.39 -13.86
C TRP A 264 -8.23 2.65 -14.75
N HIS A 265 -9.29 3.34 -15.22
CA HIS A 265 -10.33 2.75 -16.05
C HIS A 265 -10.09 2.87 -17.55
N GLN A 266 -9.00 3.53 -17.98
CA GLN A 266 -8.65 3.72 -19.39
C GLN A 266 -7.60 2.71 -19.86
N GLU A 267 -7.46 2.55 -21.19
CA GLU A 267 -6.42 1.66 -21.74
C GLU A 267 -4.99 2.14 -21.43
N LYS A 268 -4.83 3.46 -21.28
CA LYS A 268 -3.58 4.15 -20.94
C LYS A 268 -3.74 4.88 -19.61
N LEU A 269 -3.38 4.18 -18.55
CA LEU A 269 -3.28 4.71 -17.19
C LEU A 269 -1.83 5.06 -16.87
N ASP A 270 -1.59 5.84 -15.82
CA ASP A 270 -0.24 6.11 -15.30
C ASP A 270 -0.39 6.36 -13.80
N ALA A 271 -0.03 5.36 -13.00
CA ALA A 271 -0.47 5.27 -11.61
C ALA A 271 0.53 4.55 -10.71
N PHE A 272 0.68 5.07 -9.49
CA PHE A 272 1.34 4.37 -8.39
C PHE A 272 0.35 3.45 -7.68
N TRP A 273 0.82 2.27 -7.27
CA TRP A 273 0.05 1.26 -6.54
C TRP A 273 0.96 0.35 -5.70
N GLY A 274 0.35 -0.55 -4.93
CA GLY A 274 1.06 -1.54 -4.11
C GLY A 274 2.04 -0.91 -3.12
N PRO A 275 1.63 0.09 -2.30
CA PRO A 275 2.53 0.75 -1.37
C PRO A 275 3.02 -0.24 -0.31
N SER A 276 4.33 -0.41 -0.22
CA SER A 276 5.00 -1.26 0.77
C SER A 276 5.86 -0.40 1.70
N ILE A 277 5.47 -0.30 2.97
CA ILE A 277 6.06 0.61 3.95
C ILE A 277 6.90 -0.10 5.02
N HIS A 278 8.03 0.49 5.40
CA HIS A 278 8.73 0.16 6.65
C HIS A 278 9.27 1.42 7.34
N TYR A 279 9.56 1.33 8.64
CA TYR A 279 10.33 2.37 9.32
C TYR A 279 11.82 2.04 9.29
N ASN A 280 12.63 2.91 8.70
CA ASN A 280 14.07 2.72 8.62
C ASN A 280 14.77 3.40 9.81
N ALA A 281 15.29 2.59 10.73
CA ALA A 281 15.93 3.07 11.97
C ALA A 281 17.25 3.82 11.74
N HIS A 282 17.92 3.63 10.59
CA HIS A 282 19.15 4.35 10.24
C HIS A 282 18.86 5.76 9.70
N LEU A 283 17.84 5.90 8.85
CA LEU A 283 17.37 7.19 8.33
C LEU A 283 16.51 7.97 9.36
N GLY A 284 15.93 7.27 10.33
CA GLY A 284 14.99 7.84 11.29
C GLY A 284 13.64 8.23 10.67
N GLN A 285 13.28 7.63 9.52
CA GLN A 285 12.12 7.96 8.70
C GLN A 285 11.41 6.70 8.20
N TYR A 286 10.15 6.84 7.80
CA TYR A 286 9.45 5.82 7.02
C TYR A 286 9.97 5.83 5.58
N VAL A 287 10.06 4.66 4.98
CA VAL A 287 10.40 4.43 3.58
C VAL A 287 9.24 3.69 2.95
N ILE A 288 8.73 4.18 1.82
CA ILE A 288 7.74 3.48 1.00
C ILE A 288 8.39 3.08 -0.31
N LEU A 289 8.10 1.86 -0.77
CA LEU A 289 8.23 1.44 -2.16
C LEU A 289 6.84 1.39 -2.81
N MET A 290 6.70 1.88 -4.05
CA MET A 290 5.46 1.80 -4.84
C MET A 290 5.77 1.29 -6.24
N ASN A 291 4.91 0.42 -6.76
CA ASN A 291 4.94 0.02 -8.17
C ASN A 291 4.36 1.14 -9.03
N ARG A 292 4.81 1.27 -10.29
CA ARG A 292 4.18 2.14 -11.29
C ARG A 292 3.69 1.33 -12.49
N ALA A 293 2.39 1.41 -12.78
CA ALA A 293 1.76 0.83 -13.96
C ALA A 293 1.50 1.91 -15.02
N ILE A 294 1.63 1.55 -16.31
CA ILE A 294 1.52 2.48 -17.46
C ILE A 294 0.50 2.06 -18.54
N ASP A 295 -0.25 0.99 -18.31
CA ASP A 295 -1.35 0.53 -19.18
C ASP A 295 -2.32 -0.41 -18.44
N LYS A 296 -3.45 -0.73 -19.09
CA LYS A 296 -4.46 -1.69 -18.59
C LYS A 296 -3.97 -3.15 -18.46
N GLU A 297 -2.81 -3.49 -19.01
CA GLU A 297 -2.18 -4.82 -18.91
C GLU A 297 -1.26 -4.91 -17.67
N TRP A 298 -1.18 -3.83 -16.88
CA TRP A 298 -0.34 -3.69 -15.69
C TRP A 298 1.16 -3.81 -15.99
N THR A 299 1.58 -3.34 -17.18
CA THR A 299 3.01 -3.20 -17.51
C THR A 299 3.69 -2.36 -16.43
N GLN A 300 4.55 -3.01 -15.64
CA GLN A 300 5.32 -2.35 -14.58
C GLN A 300 6.49 -1.60 -15.20
N GLU A 301 6.46 -0.26 -15.10
CA GLU A 301 7.55 0.60 -15.57
C GLU A 301 8.70 0.63 -14.55
N GLY A 302 8.39 0.51 -13.26
CA GLY A 302 9.42 0.41 -12.22
C GLY A 302 8.87 0.29 -10.79
N VAL A 303 9.80 0.45 -9.84
CA VAL A 303 9.52 0.60 -8.41
C VAL A 303 10.15 1.91 -7.94
N TYR A 304 9.34 2.76 -7.32
CA TYR A 304 9.69 4.10 -6.88
C TYR A 304 9.79 4.17 -5.35
N VAL A 305 10.61 5.09 -4.83
CA VAL A 305 10.86 5.24 -3.39
C VAL A 305 10.55 6.66 -2.91
N THR A 306 9.94 6.78 -1.73
CA THR A 306 9.70 8.06 -1.04
C THR A 306 9.92 7.91 0.47
N PHE A 307 10.12 9.04 1.17
CA PHE A 307 10.57 9.12 2.56
C PHE A 307 9.73 10.11 3.37
N CYS A 308 9.05 9.66 4.43
CA CYS A 308 8.28 10.55 5.31
C CYS A 308 8.78 10.52 6.76
N PRO A 309 8.86 11.66 7.47
CA PRO A 309 9.25 11.70 8.87
C PRO A 309 8.10 11.40 9.86
N ASP A 310 6.84 11.67 9.53
CA ASP A 310 5.67 11.45 10.41
C ASP A 310 4.39 11.20 9.60
N LEU A 311 3.85 9.97 9.66
CA LEU A 311 2.61 9.57 8.99
C LEU A 311 1.34 10.31 9.49
N ALA A 312 1.47 11.12 10.55
CA ALA A 312 0.41 12.03 10.96
C ALA A 312 0.24 13.25 10.03
N ASP A 313 1.20 13.52 9.14
CA ASP A 313 1.12 14.54 8.08
C ASP A 313 1.10 13.88 6.67
N PRO A 314 -0.09 13.74 6.07
CA PRO A 314 -0.25 13.22 4.70
C PRO A 314 0.41 14.06 3.60
N ASN A 315 0.96 15.24 3.89
CA ASN A 315 1.67 16.11 2.95
C ASN A 315 3.21 16.03 3.09
N GLY A 316 3.72 15.20 4.02
CA GLY A 316 5.15 15.14 4.39
C GLY A 316 6.03 14.26 3.48
N TRP A 317 5.80 14.29 2.17
CA TRP A 317 6.42 13.40 1.15
C TRP A 317 7.35 14.15 0.18
#